data_AF-A0A3M1Y3X4-F1
#
_entry.id   AF-A0A3M1Y3X4-F1
#
_cell.length_a   1.000
_cell.length_b   1.000
_cell.length_c   1.000
_cell.angle_alpha   90.00
_cell.angle_beta   90.00
_cell.angle_gamma   90.00
#
_symmetry.space_group_name_H-M   'P 1'
#
loop_
_entity.id
_entity.type
_entity.pdbx_description
1 polymer ?
#
loop_
_entity_poly.entity_id
_entity_poly.type
_entity_poly.pdbx_seq_one_letter_code
_entity_poly.pdbx_strand_id
1 'polypeptide(L)'
;IVPVAYHISEDWLHWMTVRVRGQDIPGTLDKIEAQWSALAGEATFDPHFLDEDLDALYQEQERLMRISTIFALIAIAIACLGILGLAAFMAQQRTRELGIRKVLGASTFSLMRLLTQDFLWLVLVAAGVAAPIGGWLMYQWLMDFPYRIDLQPLTFVLATALALLIALSTVAGLAWRAAHLNPVEAIRHE
;
A
#
# COMPACT_ATOMS: atom_id res chain seq x y z
N ILE A 1 32.85 18.73 1.06
CA ILE A 1 33.11 17.32 1.47
C ILE A 1 34.60 17.12 1.31
N VAL A 2 35.31 17.01 2.44
CA VAL A 2 36.77 17.09 2.55
C VAL A 2 37.38 15.73 2.22
N PRO A 3 38.46 15.63 1.42
CA PRO A 3 39.10 14.34 1.14
C PRO A 3 39.97 13.92 2.34
N VAL A 4 39.72 12.72 2.86
CA VAL A 4 40.59 12.09 3.86
C VAL A 4 41.32 10.96 3.13
N ALA A 5 42.65 11.09 3.02
CA ALA A 5 43.51 10.02 2.56
C ALA A 5 43.96 9.21 3.78
N TYR A 6 43.54 7.95 3.88
CA TYR A 6 44.09 7.02 4.87
C TYR A 6 45.31 6.33 4.26
N HIS A 7 46.46 6.51 4.91
CA HIS A 7 47.65 5.70 4.68
C HIS A 7 47.59 4.52 5.65
N ILE A 8 47.61 3.28 5.17
CA ILE A 8 47.69 2.08 6.02
C ILE A 8 48.85 1.22 5.52
N SER A 9 49.69 0.83 6.47
CA SER A 9 50.89 0.02 6.33
C SER A 9 50.61 -1.37 5.75
N GLU A 10 51.66 -1.92 5.15
CA GLU A 10 51.81 -3.28 4.61
C GLU A 10 51.21 -4.34 5.55
N ASP A 11 50.04 -4.88 5.16
CA ASP A 11 49.58 -6.27 5.37
C ASP A 11 48.04 -6.42 5.32
N TRP A 12 47.24 -5.34 5.38
CA TRP A 12 45.76 -5.45 5.56
C TRP A 12 44.87 -4.71 4.55
N LEU A 13 45.39 -4.10 3.48
CA LEU A 13 44.56 -3.40 2.48
C LEU A 13 44.11 -4.35 1.35
N HIS A 14 43.04 -5.10 1.59
CA HIS A 14 42.41 -5.94 0.55
C HIS A 14 41.46 -5.16 -0.38
N TRP A 15 41.19 -3.88 -0.10
CA TRP A 15 40.25 -3.07 -0.88
C TRP A 15 40.68 -1.60 -0.90
N MET A 16 40.70 -0.99 -2.09
CA MET A 16 40.95 0.43 -2.30
C MET A 16 39.72 1.06 -2.93
N THR A 17 39.07 2.00 -2.22
CA THR A 17 37.87 2.67 -2.75
C THR A 17 38.27 3.92 -3.52
N VAL A 18 37.92 3.97 -4.80
CA VAL A 18 38.18 5.13 -5.67
C VAL A 18 36.86 5.76 -6.08
N ARG A 19 36.64 7.03 -5.71
CA ARG A 19 35.46 7.77 -6.13
C ARG A 19 35.69 8.39 -7.51
N VAL A 20 35.02 7.84 -8.52
CA VAL A 20 35.04 8.40 -9.88
C VAL A 20 33.95 9.48 -10.02
N ARG A 21 34.28 10.59 -10.67
CA ARG A 21 33.34 11.69 -10.94
C ARG A 21 33.35 11.98 -12.45
N GLY A 22 32.37 11.45 -13.18
CA GLY A 22 32.25 11.62 -14.62
C GLY A 22 31.16 10.73 -15.21
N GLN A 23 30.76 11.00 -16.46
CA GLN A 23 29.79 10.17 -17.20
C GLN A 23 30.45 8.97 -17.91
N ASP A 24 31.77 9.01 -18.11
CA ASP A 24 32.54 7.95 -18.77
C ASP A 24 33.25 7.05 -17.75
N ILE A 25 32.46 6.18 -17.12
CA ILE A 25 32.93 5.20 -16.13
C ILE A 25 33.86 4.16 -16.76
N PRO A 26 33.53 3.54 -17.93
CA PRO A 26 34.40 2.56 -18.57
C PRO A 26 35.77 3.13 -18.94
N GLY A 27 35.82 4.31 -19.59
CA GLY A 27 37.08 4.93 -19.98
C GLY A 27 37.93 5.43 -18.80
N THR A 28 37.32 5.60 -17.61
CA THR A 28 38.06 5.93 -16.39
C THR A 28 38.62 4.66 -15.74
N LEU A 29 37.90 3.53 -15.80
CA LEU A 29 38.37 2.24 -15.30
C LEU A 29 39.58 1.73 -16.08
N ASP A 30 39.57 1.84 -17.41
CA ASP A 30 40.70 1.45 -18.26
C ASP A 30 41.99 2.23 -17.89
N LYS A 31 41.85 3.51 -17.54
CA LYS A 31 42.98 4.35 -17.09
C LYS A 31 43.47 3.94 -15.71
N ILE A 32 42.56 3.58 -14.80
CA ILE A 32 42.90 3.12 -13.46
C ILE A 32 43.60 1.76 -13.54
N GLU A 33 43.11 0.84 -14.37
CA GLU A 33 43.71 -0.48 -14.61
C GLU A 33 45.12 -0.37 -15.22
N ALA A 34 45.30 0.52 -16.21
CA ALA A 34 46.62 0.78 -16.80
C ALA A 34 47.63 1.37 -15.81
N GLN A 35 47.19 2.24 -14.90
CA GLN A 35 48.05 2.77 -13.84
C GLN A 35 48.32 1.74 -12.74
N TRP A 36 47.32 0.91 -12.40
CA TRP A 36 47.44 -0.15 -11.41
C TRP A 36 48.42 -1.23 -11.86
N SER A 37 48.29 -1.72 -13.10
CA SER A 37 49.22 -2.71 -13.67
C SER A 37 50.66 -2.22 -13.75
N ALA A 38 50.88 -0.92 -13.99
CA ALA A 38 52.21 -0.31 -13.99
C ALA A 38 52.85 -0.21 -12.59
N LEU A 39 52.04 -0.11 -11.53
CA LEU A 39 52.50 0.11 -10.16
C LEU A 39 52.50 -1.16 -9.30
N ALA A 40 51.59 -2.10 -9.55
CA ALA A 40 51.26 -3.20 -8.63
C ALA A 40 51.80 -4.59 -9.06
N GLY A 41 52.49 -4.69 -10.21
CA GLY A 41 53.15 -5.92 -10.64
C GLY A 41 52.18 -7.08 -10.90
N GLU A 42 52.22 -8.13 -10.07
CA GLU A 42 51.37 -9.34 -10.18
C GLU A 42 49.99 -9.23 -9.51
N ALA A 43 49.67 -8.11 -8.84
CA ALA A 43 48.37 -7.96 -8.17
C ALA A 43 47.22 -7.74 -9.16
N THR A 44 46.23 -8.65 -9.15
CA THR A 44 45.05 -8.60 -10.02
C THR A 44 44.19 -7.37 -9.73
N PHE A 45 43.76 -6.67 -10.78
CA PHE A 45 42.77 -5.60 -10.68
C PHE A 45 41.37 -6.21 -10.74
N ASP A 46 40.64 -6.18 -9.63
CA ASP A 46 39.25 -6.67 -9.54
C ASP A 46 38.33 -5.49 -9.20
N PRO A 47 37.70 -4.85 -10.20
CA PRO A 47 36.84 -3.70 -9.97
C PRO A 47 35.51 -4.15 -9.37
N HIS A 48 35.26 -3.78 -8.11
CA HIS A 48 33.98 -4.00 -7.44
C HIS A 48 33.17 -2.71 -7.36
N PHE A 49 31.96 -2.70 -7.93
CA PHE A 49 31.10 -1.52 -7.91
C PHE A 49 30.21 -1.51 -6.67
N LEU A 50 30.28 -0.42 -5.91
CA LEU A 50 29.40 -0.22 -4.76
C LEU A 50 27.91 -0.20 -5.15
N ASP A 51 27.59 0.22 -6.38
CA ASP A 51 26.21 0.26 -6.87
C ASP A 51 25.59 -1.15 -6.98
N GLU A 52 26.39 -2.17 -7.33
CA GLU A 52 25.91 -3.56 -7.40
C GLU A 52 25.56 -4.13 -6.02
N ASP A 53 26.37 -3.81 -4.99
CA ASP A 53 26.08 -4.18 -3.61
C ASP A 53 24.84 -3.46 -3.08
N LEU A 54 24.70 -2.18 -3.38
CA LEU A 54 23.53 -1.40 -3.00
C LEU A 54 22.26 -1.93 -3.68
N ASP A 55 22.33 -2.22 -4.98
CA ASP A 55 21.21 -2.79 -5.73
C ASP A 55 20.78 -4.14 -5.15
N ALA A 56 21.73 -5.01 -4.76
CA ALA A 56 21.41 -6.27 -4.09
C ALA A 56 20.67 -6.06 -2.76
N LEU A 57 21.07 -5.06 -1.96
CA LEU A 57 20.38 -4.70 -0.72
C LEU A 57 18.98 -4.13 -0.97
N TYR A 58 18.79 -3.32 -2.02
CA TYR A 58 17.48 -2.75 -2.38
C TYR A 58 16.52 -3.79 -2.95
N GLN A 59 17.00 -4.79 -3.69
CA GLN A 59 16.15 -5.82 -4.29
C GLN A 59 15.34 -6.61 -3.26
N GLU A 60 15.93 -6.92 -2.11
CA GLU A 60 15.20 -7.61 -1.03
C GLU A 60 14.10 -6.73 -0.44
N GLN A 61 14.37 -5.43 -0.28
CA GLN A 61 13.40 -4.48 0.23
C GLN A 61 12.25 -4.24 -0.77
N GLU A 62 12.56 -4.12 -2.06
CA GLU A 62 11.56 -4.01 -3.12
C GLU A 62 10.67 -5.26 -3.22
N ARG A 63 11.26 -6.45 -3.05
CA ARG A 63 10.52 -7.71 -3.07
C ARG A 63 9.51 -7.77 -1.92
N LEU A 64 9.93 -7.42 -0.70
CA LEU A 64 9.04 -7.35 0.46
C LEU A 64 7.91 -6.33 0.25
N MET A 65 8.24 -5.13 -0.26
CA MET A 65 7.25 -4.10 -0.58
C MET A 65 6.21 -4.61 -1.59
N ARG A 66 6.67 -5.28 -2.66
CA ARG A 66 5.81 -5.82 -3.72
C ARG A 66 4.88 -6.90 -3.18
N ILE A 67 5.39 -7.85 -2.40
CA ILE A 67 4.60 -8.93 -1.82
C ILE A 67 3.55 -8.36 -0.86
N SER A 68 3.94 -7.47 0.06
CA SER A 68 3.01 -6.83 1.00
C SER A 68 1.94 -6.01 0.28
N THR A 69 2.28 -5.32 -0.82
CA THR A 69 1.32 -4.57 -1.63
C THR A 69 0.28 -5.49 -2.28
N ILE A 70 0.71 -6.63 -2.82
CA ILE A 70 -0.21 -7.63 -3.40
C ILE A 70 -1.14 -8.19 -2.33
N PHE A 71 -0.62 -8.55 -1.15
CA PHE A 71 -1.46 -9.02 -0.04
C PHE A 71 -2.45 -7.97 0.43
N ALA A 72 -2.03 -6.71 0.53
CA ALA A 72 -2.92 -5.60 0.88
C ALA A 72 -4.06 -5.43 -0.14
N LEU A 73 -3.76 -5.51 -1.44
CA LEU A 73 -4.76 -5.44 -2.50
C LEU A 73 -5.76 -6.60 -2.44
N ILE A 74 -5.28 -7.83 -2.21
CA ILE A 74 -6.14 -9.00 -2.04
C ILE A 74 -7.03 -8.84 -0.80
N ALA A 75 -6.47 -8.40 0.32
CA ALA A 75 -7.23 -8.16 1.55
C ALA A 75 -8.32 -7.11 1.34
N ILE A 76 -8.03 -6.02 0.64
CA ILE A 76 -9.02 -5.00 0.26
C ILE A 76 -10.12 -5.62 -0.61
N ALA A 77 -9.76 -6.41 -1.63
CA ALA A 77 -10.75 -7.06 -2.49
C ALA A 77 -11.69 -7.98 -1.69
N ILE A 78 -11.15 -8.80 -0.78
CA ILE A 78 -11.93 -9.67 0.10
C ILE A 78 -12.82 -8.86 1.05
N ALA A 79 -12.31 -7.78 1.63
CA ALA A 79 -13.08 -6.88 2.49
C ALA A 79 -14.27 -6.26 1.72
N CYS A 80 -14.05 -5.84 0.48
CA CYS A 80 -15.11 -5.33 -0.40
C CYS A 80 -16.18 -6.39 -0.68
N LEU A 81 -15.79 -7.65 -0.92
CA LEU A 81 -16.73 -8.76 -1.06
C LEU A 81 -17.53 -9.00 0.23
N GLY A 82 -16.89 -8.84 1.40
CA GLY A 82 -17.58 -8.91 2.69
C GLY A 82 -18.63 -7.81 2.86
N ILE A 83 -18.28 -6.57 2.54
CA ILE A 83 -19.22 -5.42 2.57
C ILE A 83 -20.36 -5.64 1.57
N LEU A 84 -20.07 -6.14 0.37
CA LEU A 84 -21.08 -6.52 -0.62
C LEU A 84 -22.06 -7.57 -0.06
N GLY A 85 -21.55 -8.62 0.57
CA GLY A 85 -22.37 -9.68 1.18
C GLY A 85 -23.25 -9.16 2.32
N LEU A 86 -22.69 -8.37 3.22
CA LEU A 86 -23.42 -7.69 4.29
C LEU A 86 -24.50 -6.75 3.74
N ALA A 87 -24.17 -5.95 2.72
CA ALA A 87 -25.10 -5.04 2.06
C ALA A 87 -26.24 -5.79 1.37
N ALA A 88 -25.94 -6.90 0.69
CA ALA A 88 -26.96 -7.75 0.06
C ALA A 88 -27.90 -8.37 1.10
N PHE A 89 -27.35 -8.93 2.17
CA PHE A 89 -28.13 -9.51 3.26
C PHE A 89 -29.03 -8.48 3.94
N MET A 90 -28.49 -7.31 4.28
CA MET A 90 -29.29 -6.22 4.86
C MET A 90 -30.34 -5.69 3.89
N ALA A 91 -30.01 -5.55 2.60
CA ALA A 91 -30.97 -5.16 1.58
C ALA A 91 -32.13 -6.16 1.51
N GLN A 92 -31.85 -7.47 1.55
CA GLN A 92 -32.89 -8.51 1.54
C GLN A 92 -33.73 -8.53 2.83
N GLN A 93 -33.13 -8.26 3.99
CA GLN A 93 -33.89 -8.21 5.25
C GLN A 93 -34.78 -6.95 5.29
N ARG A 94 -34.28 -5.84 4.75
CA ARG A 94 -35.01 -4.56 4.73
C ARG A 94 -35.95 -4.43 3.54
N THR A 95 -35.80 -5.15 2.43
CA THR A 95 -36.74 -5.11 1.28
C THR A 95 -38.19 -5.37 1.70
N ARG A 96 -38.42 -6.19 2.74
CA ARG A 96 -39.77 -6.42 3.29
C ARG A 96 -40.36 -5.16 3.94
N GLU A 97 -39.60 -4.46 4.78
CA GLU A 97 -40.01 -3.20 5.42
C GLU A 97 -40.13 -2.05 4.41
N LEU A 98 -39.16 -1.99 3.48
CA LEU A 98 -39.07 -1.02 2.41
C LEU A 98 -40.23 -1.20 1.41
N GLY A 99 -40.62 -2.44 1.10
CA GLY A 99 -41.78 -2.78 0.27
C GLY A 99 -43.08 -2.31 0.89
N ILE A 100 -43.29 -2.56 2.19
CA ILE A 100 -44.47 -2.06 2.93
C ILE A 100 -44.49 -0.52 2.93
N ARG A 101 -43.36 0.14 3.25
CA ARG A 101 -43.27 1.61 3.22
C ARG A 101 -43.49 2.20 1.82
N LYS A 102 -43.02 1.53 0.76
CA LYS A 102 -43.22 1.97 -0.64
C LYS A 102 -44.69 1.86 -1.06
N VAL A 103 -45.39 0.81 -0.65
CA VAL A 103 -46.85 0.67 -0.86
C VAL A 103 -47.62 1.74 -0.06
N LEU A 104 -47.12 2.13 1.10
CA LEU A 104 -47.64 3.26 1.89
C LEU A 104 -47.24 4.65 1.36
N GLY A 105 -46.58 4.73 0.19
CA GLY A 105 -46.25 6.00 -0.47
C GLY A 105 -44.90 6.63 -0.12
N ALA A 106 -44.00 5.91 0.58
CA ALA A 106 -42.67 6.42 0.88
C ALA A 106 -41.80 6.54 -0.38
N SER A 107 -41.05 7.66 -0.49
CA SER A 107 -40.17 7.92 -1.63
C SER A 107 -38.94 7.00 -1.63
N THR A 108 -38.55 6.52 -2.81
CA THR A 108 -37.36 5.69 -3.03
C THR A 108 -36.07 6.35 -2.51
N PHE A 109 -36.00 7.68 -2.52
CA PHE A 109 -34.89 8.46 -1.98
C PHE A 109 -34.75 8.34 -0.45
N SER A 110 -35.88 8.35 0.28
CA SER A 110 -35.87 8.18 1.74
C SER A 110 -35.35 6.80 2.13
N LEU A 111 -35.66 5.78 1.34
CA LEU A 111 -35.19 4.42 1.54
C LEU A 111 -33.67 4.29 1.30
N MET A 112 -33.19 4.88 0.22
CA MET A 112 -31.76 4.86 -0.14
C MET A 112 -30.89 5.59 0.89
N ARG A 113 -31.38 6.72 1.42
CA ARG A 113 -30.72 7.47 2.50
C ARG A 113 -30.60 6.65 3.78
N LEU A 114 -31.65 5.93 4.18
CA LEU A 114 -31.64 5.10 5.39
C LEU A 114 -30.57 4.00 5.29
N LEU A 115 -30.53 3.28 4.16
CA LEU A 115 -29.53 2.24 3.90
C LEU A 115 -28.10 2.81 3.91
N THR A 116 -27.91 3.97 3.28
CA THR A 116 -26.58 4.58 3.16
C THR A 116 -26.07 5.11 4.51
N GLN A 117 -26.96 5.68 5.33
CA GLN A 117 -26.61 6.23 6.64
C GLN A 117 -26.19 5.13 7.64
N ASP A 118 -26.87 3.99 7.64
CA ASP A 118 -26.51 2.85 8.50
C ASP A 118 -25.11 2.31 8.12
N PHE A 119 -24.81 2.24 6.82
CA PHE A 119 -23.48 1.83 6.33
C PHE A 119 -22.38 2.83 6.66
N LEU A 120 -22.65 4.14 6.51
CA LEU A 120 -21.72 5.19 6.89
C LEU A 120 -21.31 5.06 8.35
N TRP A 121 -22.27 4.82 9.25
CA TRP A 121 -21.99 4.66 10.67
C TRP A 121 -21.10 3.43 10.95
N LEU A 122 -21.39 2.30 10.32
CA LEU A 122 -20.57 1.09 10.46
C LEU A 122 -19.11 1.31 10.02
N VAL A 123 -18.91 1.99 8.87
CA VAL A 123 -17.56 2.27 8.37
C VAL A 123 -16.82 3.26 9.28
N LEU A 124 -17.50 4.28 9.81
CA LEU A 124 -16.88 5.23 10.74
C LEU A 124 -16.47 4.59 12.06
N VAL A 125 -17.31 3.71 12.63
CA VAL A 125 -16.96 2.96 13.84
C VAL A 125 -15.78 2.03 13.56
N ALA A 126 -15.79 1.32 12.43
CA ALA A 126 -14.68 0.46 12.04
C ALA A 126 -13.38 1.26 11.87
N ALA A 127 -13.43 2.42 11.21
CA ALA A 127 -12.28 3.29 11.03
C ALA A 127 -11.76 3.87 12.36
N GLY A 128 -12.66 4.24 13.28
CA GLY A 128 -12.32 4.73 14.61
C GLY A 128 -11.58 3.70 15.46
N VAL A 129 -11.82 2.41 15.23
CA VAL A 129 -11.09 1.30 15.88
C VAL A 129 -9.83 0.92 15.10
N ALA A 130 -9.91 0.87 13.77
CA ALA A 130 -8.80 0.46 12.92
C ALA A 130 -7.64 1.47 12.91
N ALA A 131 -7.93 2.78 12.93
CA ALA A 131 -6.91 3.82 12.93
C ALA A 131 -5.95 3.76 14.14
N PRO A 132 -6.41 3.70 15.40
CA PRO A 132 -5.49 3.60 16.55
C PRO A 132 -4.75 2.26 16.58
N ILE A 133 -5.42 1.14 16.25
CA ILE A 133 -4.77 -0.18 16.25
C ILE A 133 -3.70 -0.24 15.15
N GLY A 134 -4.03 0.18 13.93
CA GLY A 134 -3.10 0.22 12.81
C GLY A 134 -1.95 1.19 13.05
N GLY A 135 -2.24 2.37 13.62
CA GLY A 135 -1.22 3.35 14.00
C GLY A 135 -0.27 2.82 15.06
N TRP A 136 -0.77 2.14 16.09
CA TRP A 136 0.04 1.53 17.14
C TRP A 136 0.95 0.42 16.58
N LEU A 137 0.39 -0.48 15.76
CA LEU A 137 1.16 -1.56 15.15
C LEU A 137 2.25 -1.02 14.23
N MET A 138 1.92 -0.01 13.42
CA MET A 138 2.86 0.61 12.51
C MET A 138 3.95 1.37 13.26
N TYR A 139 3.59 2.05 14.35
CA TYR A 139 4.56 2.72 15.22
C TYR A 139 5.55 1.72 15.82
N GLN A 140 5.06 0.59 16.33
CA GLN A 140 5.91 -0.46 16.91
C GLN A 140 6.87 -1.02 15.86
N TRP A 141 6.39 -1.32 14.65
CA TRP A 141 7.22 -1.79 13.55
C TRP A 141 8.29 -0.76 13.14
N LEU A 142 7.93 0.53 13.14
CA LEU A 142 8.84 1.60 12.75
C LEU A 142 9.93 1.90 13.81
N MET A 143 9.78 1.42 15.05
CA MET A 143 10.80 1.58 16.08
C MET A 143 12.06 0.74 15.81
N ASP A 144 11.94 -0.33 15.02
CA ASP A 144 13.06 -1.19 14.65
C ASP A 144 14.00 -0.55 13.60
N PHE A 145 13.59 0.59 13.03
CA PHE A 145 14.35 1.29 11.99
C PHE A 145 15.00 2.58 12.51
N PRO A 146 16.31 2.80 12.26
CA PRO A 146 17.03 4.01 12.69
C PRO A 146 16.60 5.27 11.92
N TYR A 147 16.16 5.11 10.66
CA TYR A 147 15.57 6.18 9.86
C TYR A 147 14.09 5.85 9.63
N ARG A 148 13.20 6.70 10.14
CA ARG A 148 11.76 6.44 10.19
C ARG A 148 10.96 7.61 9.64
N ILE A 149 9.80 7.29 9.07
CA ILE A 149 8.84 8.26 8.53
C ILE A 149 7.81 8.58 9.63
N ASP A 150 7.47 9.85 9.82
CA ASP A 150 6.41 10.19 10.76
C ASP A 150 5.03 9.76 10.24
N LEU A 151 4.29 9.04 11.09
CA LEU A 151 2.92 8.62 10.79
C LEU A 151 1.99 9.84 10.82
N GLN A 152 1.74 10.40 9.64
CA GLN A 152 0.83 11.52 9.49
C GLN A 152 -0.64 11.06 9.66
N PRO A 153 -1.46 11.74 10.47
CA PRO A 153 -2.89 11.46 10.59
C PRO A 153 -3.62 11.49 9.25
N LEU A 154 -3.12 12.29 8.30
CA LEU A 154 -3.67 12.42 6.95
C LEU A 154 -3.73 11.07 6.22
N THR A 155 -2.76 10.17 6.42
CA THR A 155 -2.76 8.85 5.78
C THR A 155 -3.98 8.02 6.18
N PHE A 156 -4.35 8.04 7.47
CA PHE A 156 -5.54 7.34 7.98
C PHE A 156 -6.84 7.99 7.50
N VAL A 157 -6.87 9.31 7.40
CA VAL A 157 -8.01 10.04 6.85
C VAL A 157 -8.22 9.68 5.37
N LEU A 158 -7.15 9.67 4.57
CA LEU A 158 -7.22 9.29 3.15
C LEU A 158 -7.63 7.83 2.98
N ALA A 159 -7.10 6.91 3.79
CA ALA A 159 -7.49 5.50 3.77
C ALA A 159 -8.97 5.31 4.12
N THR A 160 -9.46 6.03 5.15
CA THR A 160 -10.87 6.00 5.55
C THR A 160 -11.77 6.60 4.47
N ALA A 161 -11.36 7.71 3.84
CA ALA A 161 -12.10 8.33 2.75
C ALA A 161 -12.21 7.40 1.54
N LEU A 162 -11.12 6.70 1.19
CA LEU A 162 -11.12 5.70 0.12
C LEU A 162 -12.05 4.53 0.45
N ALA A 163 -11.99 3.99 1.67
CA ALA A 163 -12.86 2.91 2.12
C ALA A 163 -14.35 3.33 2.09
N LEU A 164 -14.66 4.55 2.54
CA LEU A 164 -16.00 5.13 2.45
C LEU A 164 -16.47 5.23 1.01
N LEU A 165 -15.62 5.71 0.09
CA LEU A 165 -15.95 5.84 -1.33
C LEU A 165 -16.32 4.48 -1.93
N ILE A 166 -15.55 3.44 -1.62
CA ILE A 166 -15.81 2.08 -2.11
C ILE A 166 -17.12 1.52 -1.52
N ALA A 167 -17.32 1.67 -0.22
CA ALA A 167 -18.53 1.21 0.46
C ALA A 167 -19.80 1.91 -0.06
N LEU A 168 -19.74 3.24 -0.19
CA LEU A 168 -20.84 4.05 -0.71
C LEU A 168 -21.17 3.70 -2.16
N SER A 169 -20.16 3.56 -3.02
CA SER A 169 -20.34 3.18 -4.43
C SER A 169 -21.03 1.82 -4.53
N THR A 170 -20.62 0.88 -3.67
CA THR A 170 -21.19 -0.46 -3.58
C THR A 170 -22.65 -0.44 -3.15
N VAL A 171 -22.96 0.23 -2.05
CA VAL A 171 -24.32 0.31 -1.50
C VAL A 171 -25.25 1.06 -2.43
N ALA A 172 -24.78 2.16 -3.04
CA ALA A 172 -25.54 2.91 -4.04
C ALA A 172 -25.91 2.04 -5.25
N GLY A 173 -24.95 1.24 -5.75
CA GLY A 173 -25.20 0.30 -6.85
C GLY A 173 -26.25 -0.78 -6.49
N LEU A 174 -26.16 -1.34 -5.28
CA LEU A 174 -27.14 -2.33 -4.79
C LEU A 174 -28.53 -1.72 -4.58
N ALA A 175 -28.60 -0.56 -3.92
CA ALA A 175 -29.85 0.13 -3.63
C ALA A 175 -30.55 0.59 -4.91
N TRP A 176 -29.78 1.07 -5.90
CA TRP A 176 -30.30 1.44 -7.20
C TRP A 176 -30.93 0.23 -7.92
N ARG A 177 -30.24 -0.93 -7.94
CA ARG A 177 -30.81 -2.17 -8.47
C ARG A 177 -32.07 -2.60 -7.71
N ALA A 178 -32.04 -2.59 -6.39
CA ALA A 178 -33.19 -2.98 -5.55
C ALA A 178 -34.41 -2.05 -5.74
N ALA A 179 -34.19 -0.76 -5.97
CA ALA A 179 -35.26 0.20 -6.20
C ALA A 179 -35.94 0.06 -7.57
N HIS A 180 -35.19 -0.39 -8.59
CA HIS A 180 -35.65 -0.58 -9.97
C HIS A 180 -36.18 -1.99 -10.26
N LEU A 181 -35.88 -2.98 -9.40
CA LEU A 181 -36.52 -4.29 -9.47
C LEU A 181 -38.03 -4.12 -9.22
N ASN A 182 -38.83 -4.59 -10.17
CA ASN A 182 -40.27 -4.45 -10.14
C ASN A 182 -40.83 -5.24 -8.94
N PRO A 183 -41.54 -4.59 -8.00
CA PRO A 183 -42.00 -5.21 -6.76
C PRO A 183 -43.00 -6.36 -6.98
N VAL A 184 -43.54 -6.49 -8.19
CA VAL A 184 -44.49 -7.53 -8.59
C VAL A 184 -43.83 -8.91 -8.74
N GLU A 185 -42.54 -9.00 -9.07
CA GLU A 185 -41.82 -10.29 -9.13
C GLU A 185 -41.37 -10.78 -7.75
N ALA A 186 -41.13 -9.87 -6.79
CA ALA A 186 -40.72 -10.23 -5.44
C ALA A 186 -41.83 -10.93 -4.62
N ILE A 187 -43.10 -10.75 -5.02
CA ILE A 187 -44.28 -11.35 -4.36
C ILE A 187 -44.75 -12.62 -5.09
N ARG A 188 -44.39 -12.82 -6.37
CA ARG A 188 -44.85 -13.97 -7.18
C ARG A 188 -44.01 -15.24 -7.02
N HIS A 189 -43.00 -15.22 -6.15
CA HIS A 189 -42.13 -16.36 -5.86
C HIS A 189 -42.31 -16.93 -4.44
N GLU A 190 -43.35 -16.51 -3.72
CA GLU A 190 -44.01 -17.37 -2.71
C GLU A 190 -45.17 -18.12 -3.39
#